data_AF-A0A0C2DN20-F1
#
_entry.id   AF-A0A0C2DN20-F1
#
_cell.length_a   1.000
_cell.length_b   1.000
_cell.length_c   1.000
_cell.angle_alpha   90.00
_cell.angle_beta   90.00
_cell.angle_gamma   90.00
#
_symmetry.space_group_name_H-M   'P 1'
#
loop_
_entity.id
_entity.type
_entity.pdbx_description
1 polymer ?
#
loop_
_entity_poly.entity_id
_entity_poly.type
_entity_poly.pdbx_seq_one_letter_code
_entity_poly.pdbx_strand_id
1 'polypeptide(L)' 'MGQLQVPFRKKKKEKGGVDDDKDQLMVLYCLVGKQWMSGDSSAFRCWERVKKQDVLIKRKVIDIVEKKENA' A
#
# COMPACT_ATOMS: atom_id res chain seq x y z
N MET A 1 -4.90 -7.62 25.03
CA MET A 1 -4.23 -7.18 23.79
C MET A 1 -5.06 -7.66 22.61
N GLY A 2 -5.75 -6.75 21.92
CA GLY A 2 -6.66 -7.11 20.82
C GLY A 2 -5.90 -7.47 19.56
N GLN A 3 -6.28 -8.58 18.93
CA GLN A 3 -5.72 -9.05 17.66
C GLN A 3 -6.12 -8.05 16.56
N LEU A 4 -5.14 -7.31 16.01
CA LEU A 4 -5.38 -6.40 14.88
C LEU A 4 -5.71 -7.24 13.64
N GLN A 5 -7.00 -7.34 13.31
CA GLN A 5 -7.47 -8.02 12.13
C GLN A 5 -7.26 -7.10 10.92
N VAL A 6 -6.17 -7.30 10.18
CA VAL A 6 -5.95 -6.60 8.91
C VAL A 6 -6.85 -7.21 7.82
N PRO A 7 -7.66 -6.40 7.10
CA PRO A 7 -8.68 -6.92 6.19
C PRO A 7 -8.14 -7.54 4.89
N PHE A 8 -6.82 -7.61 4.70
CA PHE A 8 -6.23 -7.89 3.39
C PHE A 8 -5.77 -9.33 3.16
N ARG A 9 -5.90 -10.26 4.12
CA ARG A 9 -5.49 -11.65 3.88
C ARG A 9 -6.68 -12.54 3.52
N LYS A 10 -7.16 -12.45 2.26
CA LYS A 10 -8.00 -13.52 1.71
C LYS A 10 -7.18 -14.80 1.65
N LYS A 11 -7.59 -15.85 2.39
CA LYS A 11 -7.06 -17.21 2.20
C LYS A 11 -7.46 -17.70 0.81
N LYS A 12 -6.47 -18.09 0.01
CA LYS A 12 -6.60 -18.66 -1.34
C LYS A 12 -7.51 -19.91 -1.28
N LYS A 13 -8.57 -19.94 -2.10
CA LYS A 13 -9.30 -21.19 -2.41
C LYS A 13 -8.74 -21.71 -3.73
N GLU A 14 -8.20 -22.92 -3.72
CA GLU A 14 -7.91 -23.67 -4.93
C GLU A 14 -9.21 -24.00 -5.66
N LYS A 15 -9.30 -23.62 -6.93
CA LYS A 15 -9.52 -24.51 -8.09
C LYS A 15 -10.06 -23.72 -9.28
N GLY A 16 -9.26 -23.72 -10.35
CA GLY A 16 -9.74 -23.67 -11.73
C GLY A 16 -10.13 -22.30 -12.27
N GLY A 17 -9.31 -21.78 -13.18
CA GLY A 17 -9.74 -20.83 -14.20
C GLY A 17 -8.98 -19.50 -14.20
N VAL A 18 -8.07 -19.37 -15.18
CA VAL A 18 -7.44 -18.14 -15.69
C VAL A 18 -6.44 -17.43 -14.76
N ASP A 19 -5.23 -17.23 -15.27
CA ASP A 19 -4.06 -16.54 -14.69
C ASP A 19 -4.31 -15.05 -14.35
N ASP A 20 -5.25 -14.74 -13.45
CA ASP A 20 -5.50 -13.38 -12.94
C ASP A 20 -5.01 -13.14 -11.50
N ASP A 21 -4.34 -14.13 -10.89
CA ASP A 21 -3.79 -14.04 -9.52
C ASP A 21 -2.34 -13.53 -9.51
N LYS A 22 -2.03 -12.44 -10.22
CA LYS A 22 -0.72 -11.78 -10.07
C LYS A 22 -0.77 -10.85 -8.86
N ASP A 23 0.18 -11.03 -7.95
CA ASP A 23 0.35 -10.11 -6.82
C ASP A 23 0.70 -8.71 -7.34
N GLN A 24 -0.03 -7.70 -6.85
CA GLN A 24 0.16 -6.31 -7.23
C GLN A 24 0.48 -5.47 -5.99
N LEU A 25 1.50 -4.61 -6.11
CA LEU A 25 1.81 -3.58 -5.12
C LEU A 25 1.11 -2.28 -5.52
N MET A 26 0.22 -1.79 -4.66
CA MET A 26 -0.38 -0.47 -4.79
C MET A 26 0.38 0.54 -3.93
N VAL A 27 0.91 1.59 -4.56
CA VAL A 27 1.59 2.69 -3.88
C VAL A 27 0.73 3.94 -4.00
N LEU A 28 0.34 4.50 -2.85
CA LEU A 28 -0.25 5.84 -2.74
C LEU A 28 0.83 6.79 -2.25
N TYR A 29 1.04 7.89 -2.96
CA TYR A 29 2.04 8.89 -2.61
C TYR A 29 1.52 10.30 -2.89
N CYS A 30 2.01 11.27 -2.11
CA CYS A 30 1.72 12.68 -2.29
C CYS A 30 2.98 13.50 -2.01
N LEU A 31 3.09 14.67 -2.62
CA LEU A 31 4.16 15.62 -2.33
C LEU A 31 3.65 16.60 -1.27
N VAL A 32 4.40 16.76 -0.19
CA VAL A 32 4.10 17.68 0.90
C VAL A 32 5.25 18.68 1.06
N GLY A 33 4.92 19.88 1.56
CA GLY A 33 5.94 20.90 1.81
C GLY A 33 6.83 20.56 3.00
N LYS A 34 8.00 21.22 3.09
CA LYS A 34 9.00 20.99 4.14
C LYS A 34 8.45 21.17 5.57
N GLN A 35 7.41 21.98 5.74
CA GLN A 35 6.75 22.20 7.03
C GLN A 35 6.08 20.94 7.61
N TRP A 36 5.98 19.86 6.82
CA TRP A 36 5.45 18.56 7.23
C TRP A 36 6.53 17.58 7.69
N MET A 37 7.80 17.99 7.67
CA MET A 37 8.95 17.16 8.05
C MET A 37 9.51 17.52 9.44
N SER A 38 8.68 18.03 10.36
CA SER A 38 9.13 18.29 11.74
C SER A 38 9.52 16.99 12.45
N GLY A 39 10.34 17.07 13.51
CA GLY A 39 10.87 15.88 14.22
C GLY A 39 9.81 14.89 14.72
N ASP A 40 8.58 15.34 14.95
CA ASP A 40 7.45 14.51 15.39
C ASP A 40 6.55 14.00 14.24
N SER A 41 7.01 14.15 13.00
CA SER A 41 6.27 13.79 11.80
C SER A 41 6.45 12.31 11.48
N SER A 42 5.38 11.54 11.60
CA SER A 42 5.32 10.18 11.09
C SER A 42 4.54 10.14 9.79
N ALA A 43 4.79 9.14 8.94
CA ALA A 43 4.02 8.91 7.72
C ALA A 43 2.50 8.85 7.99
N PHE A 44 2.10 8.27 9.13
CA PHE A 44 0.71 8.24 9.58
C PHE A 44 0.14 9.63 9.87
N ARG A 45 0.85 10.46 10.65
CA ARG A 45 0.40 11.84 10.96
C ARG A 45 0.35 12.71 9.70
N CYS A 46 1.29 12.53 8.77
CA CYS A 46 1.24 13.18 7.46
C CYS A 46 0.01 12.72 6.67
N TRP A 47 -0.29 11.43 6.66
CA TRP A 47 -1.48 10.90 5.98
C TRP A 47 -2.80 11.46 6.53
N GLU A 48 -2.93 11.57 7.87
CA GLU A 48 -4.12 12.17 8.47
C GLU A 48 -4.33 13.63 8.06
N ARG A 49 -3.24 14.40 7.98
CA ARG A 49 -3.29 15.80 7.53
C ARG A 49 -3.60 15.93 6.05
N VAL A 50 -3.01 15.07 5.20
CA VAL A 50 -3.30 14.99 3.75
C VAL A 50 -4.79 14.82 3.49
N LYS A 51 -5.45 13.90 4.22
CA LYS A 51 -6.90 13.68 4.11
C LYS A 51 -7.73 14.89 4.53
N LYS A 52 -7.28 15.66 5.52
CA LYS A 52 -7.99 16.85 6.02
C LYS A 52 -7.84 18.07 5.10
N GLN A 53 -6.71 18.17 4.40
CA GLN A 53 -6.39 19.31 3.54
C GLN A 53 -6.63 19.04 2.05
N ASP A 54 -7.23 17.90 1.70
CA ASP A 54 -7.54 17.47 0.33
C ASP A 54 -6.32 17.57 -0.62
N VAL A 55 -5.15 17.16 -0.12
CA VAL A 55 -3.92 17.18 -0.92
C VAL A 55 -4.01 16.13 -2.02
N LEU A 56 -3.55 16.49 -3.23
CA LEU A 56 -3.52 15.58 -4.37
C LEU A 56 -2.68 14.32 -4.08
N ILE A 57 -3.35 13.17 -4.13
CA ILE A 57 -2.73 11.86 -3.97
C ILE A 57 -2.59 11.20 -5.35
N LYS A 58 -1.38 10.73 -5.66
CA LYS A 58 -1.12 9.92 -6.84
C LYS A 58 -1.10 8.45 -6.47
N ARG A 59 -1.62 7.63 -7.37
CA ARG A 59 -1.65 6.17 -7.25
C ARG A 59 -0.77 5.55 -8.33
N LYS A 60 0.02 4.55 -7.95
CA LYS A 60 0.74 3.68 -8.88
C LYS A 60 0.48 2.22 -8.51
N VAL A 61 0.16 1.41 -9.51
CA VAL A 61 0.07 -0.05 -9.37
C VAL A 61 1.30 -0.64 -10.02
N ILE A 62 1.95 -1.56 -9.33
CA ILE A 62 3.18 -2.22 -9.77
C ILE A 62 2.90 -3.72 -9.73
N ASP A 63 2.97 -4.37 -10.89
CA ASP A 63 2.86 -5.82 -10.97
C ASP A 63 4.14 -6.44 -10.39
N ILE A 64 3.98 -7.36 -9.45
CA ILE A 64 5.10 -8.08 -8.87
C ILE A 64 5.41 -9.26 -9.79
N VAL A 65 6.65 -9.31 -10.30
CA VAL A 65 7.17 -10.46 -11.02
C VAL A 65 8.06 -11.22 -10.06
N GLU A 66 7.64 -12.42 -9.66
CA GLU A 66 8.50 -13.32 -8.89
C GLU A 66 9.74 -13.65 -9.71
N LYS A 67 10.93 -13.35 -9.17
CA LYS A 67 12.17 -13.87 -9.74
C LYS A 67 12.14 -15.38 -9.54
N LYS A 68 12.06 -16.14 -10.63
CA LYS A 68 12.41 -17.56 -10.58
C LYS A 68 13.91 -17.64 -10.29
N GLU A 69 14.27 -18.04 -9.08
CA GLU A 69 15.60 -18.57 -8.83
C GLU A 69 15.76 -19.81 -9.70
N ASN A 70 16.74 -19.80 -10.60
CA ASN A 70 17.11 -20.98 -11.35
C ASN A 70 17.70 -21.98 -10.35
N ALA A 71 16.96 -23.07 -10.11
CA ALA A 71 17.42 -24.23 -9.36
C ALA A 71 18.52 -24.98 -10.13
#